data_AF-A0A158L593-F1
#
_entry.id   AF-A0A158L593-F1
#
_cell.length_a   1.000
_cell.length_b   1.000
_cell.length_c   1.000
_cell.angle_alpha   90.00
_cell.angle_beta   90.00
_cell.angle_gamma   90.00
#
_symmetry.space_group_name_H-M   'P 1'
#
loop_
_entity.id
_entity.type
_entity.pdbx_description
1 polymer ?
#
loop_
_entity_poly.entity_id
_entity_poly.type
_entity_poly.pdbx_seq_one_letter_code
_entity_poly.pdbx_strand_id
1 'polypeptide(L)'
;MNPEKRGTKAAAHYSLMVGPGASHVLRMRLVRDTREQEASAEDGYSEAFGSGYDEILKARHREADEFYAKVIPASLDADETNVMRQALAGMMWSKQFYYYDVDRWLTERGSDPFDPRRRAPRNDHWHHMYNADIVSMPDKWEYPWYAAWDLAFHVLALTLVDEDFGKQQLDLMLRERYLHPSGQLPAYEWNFGDVNPPVHAWATIFAYRLEQYRYGRGDLVWLERSFHKLLLNFTWWVNRKDREGNNVFEGGFLGLDNIGVFDRSAPLPTGGYLEQTDGTAWMALFCQNMLEIAVQLALNNPAYVDMCVKFVSHFLWIASSMLRTGEGSGMWDEEDGFFYDVLRSPDGRAERLKVRSMVGLLPLRRHVVRWRADGALSRCLRESQAVLRSASGDHGFDPRPDG
;
A
#
# COMPACT_ATOMS: atom_id res chain seq x y z
N MET A 1 -18.03 -34.30 6.52
CA MET A 1 -17.23 -34.92 5.43
C MET A 1 -18.16 -35.21 4.27
N ASN A 2 -17.80 -34.82 3.03
CA ASN A 2 -18.58 -35.22 1.85
C ASN A 2 -18.54 -36.76 1.72
N PRO A 3 -19.69 -37.47 1.73
CA PRO A 3 -19.73 -38.93 1.56
C PRO A 3 -19.06 -39.41 0.27
N GLU A 4 -19.07 -38.59 -0.79
CA GLU A 4 -18.43 -38.89 -2.08
C GLU A 4 -16.91 -38.66 -2.08
N LYS A 5 -16.34 -38.16 -0.97
CA LYS A 5 -14.91 -37.82 -0.82
C LYS A 5 -14.38 -36.85 -1.89
N ARG A 6 -15.24 -35.96 -2.40
CA ARG A 6 -14.87 -34.87 -3.33
C ARG A 6 -14.96 -33.52 -2.64
N GLY A 7 -14.03 -32.61 -2.93
CA GLY A 7 -14.06 -31.26 -2.38
C GLY A 7 -12.80 -30.47 -2.70
N THR A 8 -12.82 -29.19 -2.37
CA THR A 8 -11.69 -28.25 -2.54
C THR A 8 -10.82 -28.17 -1.29
N LYS A 9 -11.21 -28.83 -0.20
CA LYS A 9 -10.46 -28.92 1.06
C LYS A 9 -10.30 -30.37 1.44
N ALA A 10 -9.11 -30.73 1.91
CA ALA A 10 -8.78 -32.03 2.47
C ALA A 10 -8.09 -31.83 3.82
N ALA A 11 -8.23 -32.81 4.71
CA ALA A 11 -7.52 -32.85 5.97
C ALA A 11 -7.13 -34.29 6.28
N ALA A 12 -5.96 -34.47 6.89
CA ALA A 12 -5.58 -35.75 7.48
C ALA A 12 -6.25 -35.87 8.86
N HIS A 13 -6.96 -36.98 9.12
CA HIS A 13 -7.65 -37.22 10.38
C HIS A 13 -6.96 -38.36 11.14
N TYR A 14 -6.38 -38.03 12.29
CA TYR A 14 -5.70 -38.97 13.18
C TYR A 14 -6.48 -39.07 14.50
N SER A 15 -6.82 -40.30 14.91
CA SER A 15 -7.43 -40.57 16.22
C SER A 15 -6.36 -41.12 17.16
N LEU A 16 -6.10 -40.41 18.26
CA LEU A 16 -5.07 -40.74 19.23
C LEU A 16 -5.67 -40.74 20.64
N MET A 17 -5.26 -41.69 21.48
CA MET A 17 -5.55 -41.69 22.91
C MET A 17 -4.30 -41.23 23.66
N VAL A 18 -4.37 -40.06 24.31
CA VAL A 18 -3.25 -39.48 25.07
C VAL A 18 -3.61 -39.49 26.56
N GLY A 19 -2.86 -40.24 27.36
CA GLY A 19 -3.09 -40.33 28.81
C GLY A 19 -2.68 -39.07 29.59
N PRO A 20 -3.04 -38.95 30.87
CA PRO A 20 -2.63 -37.82 31.72
C PRO A 20 -1.11 -37.67 31.76
N GLY A 21 -0.61 -36.46 31.46
CA GLY A 21 0.83 -36.16 31.42
C GLY A 21 1.59 -36.79 30.24
N ALA A 22 0.93 -37.56 29.36
CA ALA A 22 1.55 -38.12 28.17
C ALA A 22 1.56 -37.11 27.02
N SER A 23 2.53 -37.24 26.12
CA SER A 23 2.60 -36.50 24.85
C SER A 23 2.70 -37.46 23.67
N HIS A 24 2.11 -37.10 22.54
CA HIS A 24 2.25 -37.83 21.29
C HIS A 24 2.72 -36.88 20.18
N VAL A 25 3.64 -37.34 19.34
CA VAL A 25 4.22 -36.53 18.25
C VAL A 25 3.92 -37.21 16.93
N LEU A 26 3.22 -36.50 16.05
CA LEU A 26 3.00 -36.92 14.67
C LEU A 26 4.00 -36.20 13.76
N ARG A 27 4.91 -36.95 13.13
CA ARG A 27 5.84 -36.43 12.12
C ARG A 27 5.21 -36.60 10.74
N MET A 28 5.10 -35.51 9.98
CA MET A 28 4.46 -35.51 8.66
C MET A 28 5.36 -34.83 7.64
N ARG A 29 5.32 -35.31 6.40
CA ARG A 29 6.02 -34.71 5.26
C ARG A 29 5.05 -34.61 4.09
N LEU A 30 4.87 -33.41 3.57
CA LEU A 30 4.19 -33.18 2.31
C LEU A 30 5.21 -33.36 1.18
N VAL A 31 4.91 -34.28 0.26
CA VAL A 31 5.69 -34.50 -0.96
C VAL A 31 4.80 -34.23 -2.16
N ARG A 32 5.36 -33.63 -3.21
CA ARG A 32 4.68 -33.58 -4.51
C ARG A 32 4.61 -35.01 -5.03
N ASP A 33 3.44 -35.43 -5.51
CA ASP A 33 3.27 -36.71 -6.18
C ASP A 33 4.08 -36.72 -7.49
N THR A 34 5.35 -37.11 -7.39
CA THR A 34 6.20 -37.46 -8.52
C THR A 34 6.35 -38.97 -8.46
N ARG A 35 5.64 -39.68 -9.35
CA ARG A 35 5.63 -41.15 -9.50
C ARG A 35 7.03 -41.79 -9.62
N GLU A 36 8.09 -40.98 -9.81
CA GLU A 36 9.49 -41.40 -9.80
C GLU A 36 10.05 -41.73 -8.39
N GLN A 37 9.42 -41.32 -7.29
CA GLN A 37 9.90 -41.60 -5.92
C GLN A 37 9.41 -42.96 -5.36
N GLU A 38 8.47 -43.63 -6.02
CA GLU A 38 7.88 -44.90 -5.55
C GLU A 38 8.88 -46.07 -5.57
N ALA A 39 9.96 -45.99 -6.35
CA ALA A 39 10.95 -47.08 -6.47
C ALA A 39 11.98 -47.15 -5.32
N SER A 40 11.95 -46.23 -4.35
CA SER A 40 12.89 -46.17 -3.20
C SER A 40 12.19 -46.19 -1.84
N ALA A 41 10.94 -46.66 -1.81
CA ALA A 41 9.95 -46.35 -0.79
C ALA A 41 10.03 -47.10 0.55
N GLU A 42 10.94 -48.04 0.77
CA GLU A 42 11.13 -48.62 2.12
C GLU A 42 12.32 -47.98 2.85
N ASP A 43 13.46 -47.83 2.18
CA ASP A 43 14.65 -47.18 2.76
C ASP A 43 14.50 -45.65 2.88
N GLY A 44 13.90 -45.00 1.86
CA GLY A 44 13.72 -43.54 1.85
C GLY A 44 12.70 -43.02 2.86
N TYR A 45 11.73 -43.83 3.29
CA TYR A 45 10.75 -43.46 4.32
C TYR A 45 11.34 -43.62 5.73
N SER A 46 12.19 -44.62 5.93
CA SER A 46 12.96 -44.82 7.17
C SER A 46 13.90 -43.63 7.43
N GLU A 47 14.61 -43.15 6.40
CA GLU A 47 15.46 -41.95 6.51
C GLU A 47 14.64 -40.65 6.69
N ALA A 48 13.51 -40.51 6.00
CA ALA A 48 12.69 -39.29 6.04
C ALA A 48 12.06 -39.01 7.42
N PHE A 49 11.84 -40.04 8.24
CA PHE A 49 11.22 -39.92 9.57
C PHE A 49 12.11 -40.43 10.73
N GLY A 50 13.26 -41.03 10.42
CA GLY A 50 14.33 -41.43 11.35
C GLY A 50 15.28 -40.28 11.70
N SER A 51 16.59 -40.56 11.82
CA SER A 51 17.60 -39.54 12.18
C SER A 51 17.66 -38.36 11.21
N GLY A 52 17.42 -38.61 9.91
CA GLY A 52 17.38 -37.58 8.88
C GLY A 52 16.33 -36.49 9.15
N TYR A 53 15.19 -36.83 9.76
CA TYR A 53 14.18 -35.85 10.17
C TYR A 53 14.72 -34.86 11.21
N ASP A 54 15.31 -35.38 12.27
CA ASP A 54 15.83 -34.58 13.38
C ASP A 54 17.05 -33.75 12.94
N GLU A 55 17.88 -34.28 12.04
CA GLU A 55 18.98 -33.55 11.41
C GLU A 55 18.48 -32.41 10.52
N ILE A 56 17.44 -32.62 9.70
CA ILE A 56 16.83 -31.59 8.87
C ILE A 56 16.24 -30.48 9.76
N LEU A 57 15.49 -30.82 10.81
CA LEU A 57 14.94 -29.80 11.72
C LEU A 57 16.06 -28.98 12.36
N LYS A 58 17.10 -29.62 12.90
CA LYS A 58 18.26 -28.93 13.48
C LYS A 58 18.95 -28.02 12.45
N ALA A 59 19.10 -28.49 11.21
CA ALA A 59 19.69 -27.70 10.14
C ALA A 59 18.83 -26.47 9.81
N ARG A 60 17.51 -26.62 9.67
CA ARG A 60 16.58 -25.50 9.41
C ARG A 60 16.56 -24.48 10.55
N HIS A 61 16.61 -24.92 11.81
CA HIS A 61 16.73 -24.02 12.95
C HIS A 61 18.01 -23.19 12.88
N ARG A 62 19.17 -23.85 12.67
CA ARG A 62 20.45 -23.17 12.55
C ARG A 62 20.48 -22.18 11.37
N GLU A 63 20.00 -22.59 10.20
CA GLU A 63 19.92 -21.71 9.02
C GLU A 63 19.02 -20.49 9.28
N ALA A 64 17.91 -20.67 9.99
CA ALA A 64 17.06 -19.55 10.39
C ALA A 64 17.79 -18.62 11.38
N ASP A 65 18.51 -19.16 12.36
CA ASP A 65 19.30 -18.36 13.30
C ASP A 65 20.40 -17.56 12.57
N GLU A 66 21.14 -18.21 11.67
CA GLU A 66 22.18 -17.58 10.84
C GLU A 66 21.61 -16.50 9.91
N PHE A 67 20.42 -16.71 9.36
CA PHE A 67 19.72 -15.74 8.54
C PHE A 67 19.32 -14.50 9.34
N TYR A 68 18.61 -14.70 10.46
CA TYR A 68 18.14 -13.58 11.29
C TYR A 68 19.28 -12.82 11.96
N ALA A 69 20.40 -13.48 12.26
CA ALA A 69 21.61 -12.79 12.75
C ALA A 69 22.19 -11.78 11.74
N LYS A 70 21.91 -11.93 10.44
CA LYS A 70 22.31 -10.97 9.38
C LYS A 70 21.28 -9.87 9.17
N VAL A 71 19.99 -10.16 9.41
CA VAL A 71 18.88 -9.21 9.20
C VAL A 71 18.71 -8.28 10.39
N ILE A 72 18.81 -8.81 11.62
CA ILE A 72 18.58 -8.08 12.85
C ILE A 72 19.85 -7.28 13.22
N PRO A 73 19.74 -5.97 13.50
CA PRO A 73 20.90 -5.16 13.88
C PRO A 73 21.58 -5.68 15.15
N ALA A 74 22.91 -5.78 15.13
CA ALA A 74 23.71 -6.20 16.28
C ALA A 74 23.69 -5.21 17.47
N SER A 75 23.07 -4.03 17.30
CA SER A 75 22.88 -3.04 18.36
C SER A 75 21.72 -3.37 19.30
N LEU A 76 20.85 -4.31 18.93
CA LEU A 76 19.70 -4.69 19.74
C LEU A 76 20.11 -5.69 20.82
N ASP A 77 19.47 -5.62 21.98
CA ASP A 77 19.66 -6.61 23.03
C ASP A 77 18.92 -7.94 22.72
N ALA A 78 19.03 -8.91 23.63
CA ALA A 78 18.44 -10.24 23.42
C ALA A 78 16.91 -10.21 23.36
N ASP A 79 16.25 -9.33 24.13
CA ASP A 79 14.79 -9.23 24.13
C ASP A 79 14.31 -8.50 22.88
N GLU A 80 14.93 -7.39 22.52
CA GLU A 80 14.66 -6.64 21.29
C GLU A 80 14.86 -7.50 20.04
N THR A 81 15.92 -8.33 20.02
CA THR A 81 16.18 -9.31 18.95
C THR A 81 15.05 -10.34 18.84
N ASN A 82 14.58 -10.84 19.99
CA ASN A 82 13.49 -11.80 20.04
C ASN A 82 12.17 -11.19 19.54
N VAL A 83 11.85 -9.95 19.94
CA VAL A 83 10.68 -9.20 19.46
C VAL A 83 10.74 -8.99 17.94
N MET A 84 11.87 -8.52 17.41
CA MET A 84 12.02 -8.28 15.97
C MET A 84 11.88 -9.58 15.16
N ARG A 85 12.48 -10.68 15.63
CA ARG A 85 12.37 -11.99 14.98
C ARG A 85 10.93 -12.49 14.96
N GLN A 86 10.21 -12.38 16.07
CA GLN A 86 8.81 -12.79 16.15
C GLN A 86 7.91 -11.94 15.25
N ALA A 87 8.14 -10.62 15.19
CA ALA A 87 7.39 -9.72 14.31
C ALA A 87 7.58 -10.10 12.83
N LEU A 88 8.83 -10.30 12.39
CA LEU A 88 9.13 -10.71 11.02
C LEU A 88 8.56 -12.10 10.70
N ALA A 89 8.68 -13.06 11.62
CA ALA A 89 8.07 -14.37 11.47
C ALA A 89 6.54 -14.28 11.37
N GLY A 90 5.90 -13.42 12.17
CA GLY A 90 4.46 -13.15 12.11
C GLY A 90 4.01 -12.60 10.76
N MET A 91 4.76 -11.67 10.17
CA MET A 91 4.51 -11.17 8.81
C MET A 91 4.57 -12.31 7.78
N MET A 92 5.58 -13.16 7.85
CA MET A 92 5.74 -14.28 6.92
C MET A 92 4.67 -15.38 7.13
N TRP A 93 4.18 -15.53 8.35
CA TRP A 93 3.15 -16.52 8.71
C TRP A 93 1.72 -16.06 8.37
N SER A 94 1.54 -14.78 8.05
CA SER A 94 0.25 -14.20 7.64
C SER A 94 0.01 -14.22 6.14
N LYS A 95 0.93 -14.81 5.36
CA LYS A 95 0.74 -15.08 3.93
C LYS A 95 -0.42 -16.05 3.72
N GLN A 96 -1.36 -15.71 2.86
CA GLN A 96 -2.47 -16.59 2.48
C GLN A 96 -2.60 -16.68 0.97
N PHE A 97 -2.88 -17.88 0.46
CA PHE A 97 -3.37 -18.02 -0.92
C PHE A 97 -4.81 -17.49 -0.96
N TYR A 98 -5.02 -16.42 -1.71
CA TYR A 98 -6.30 -15.72 -1.79
C TYR A 98 -6.89 -15.89 -3.19
N TYR A 99 -7.90 -16.76 -3.28
CA TYR A 99 -8.63 -17.04 -4.52
C TYR A 99 -10.00 -16.37 -4.49
N TYR A 100 -10.22 -15.41 -5.39
CA TYR A 100 -11.48 -14.73 -5.55
C TYR A 100 -11.70 -14.32 -7.00
N ASP A 101 -12.58 -15.06 -7.68
CA ASP A 101 -13.12 -14.72 -9.01
C ASP A 101 -14.35 -13.82 -8.82
N VAL A 102 -14.17 -12.52 -9.01
CA VAL A 102 -15.21 -11.52 -8.71
C VAL A 102 -16.31 -11.57 -9.75
N ASP A 103 -15.98 -11.78 -11.03
CA ASP A 103 -16.96 -11.92 -12.11
C ASP A 103 -17.93 -13.07 -11.84
N ARG A 104 -17.38 -14.24 -11.48
CA ARG A 104 -18.18 -15.40 -11.13
C ARG A 104 -19.08 -15.10 -9.92
N TRP A 105 -18.54 -14.48 -8.88
CA TRP A 105 -19.31 -14.16 -7.67
C TRP A 105 -20.47 -13.19 -7.93
N LEU A 106 -20.25 -12.19 -8.80
CA LEU A 106 -21.25 -11.22 -9.24
C LEU A 106 -22.33 -11.87 -10.12
N THR A 107 -21.91 -12.69 -11.08
CA THR A 107 -22.81 -13.43 -11.99
C THR A 107 -23.72 -14.39 -11.22
N GLU A 108 -23.17 -15.13 -10.25
CA GLU A 108 -23.94 -16.03 -9.37
C GLU A 108 -24.97 -15.27 -8.50
N ARG A 109 -24.81 -13.95 -8.34
CA ARG A 109 -25.76 -13.04 -7.66
C ARG A 109 -26.66 -12.27 -8.62
N GLY A 110 -26.61 -12.63 -9.90
CA GLY A 110 -27.48 -12.07 -10.93
C GLY A 110 -27.13 -10.65 -11.34
N SER A 111 -25.92 -10.16 -11.03
CA SER A 111 -25.37 -8.96 -11.65
C SER A 111 -25.00 -9.23 -13.11
N ASP A 112 -25.20 -8.24 -13.96
CA ASP A 112 -24.82 -8.25 -15.36
C ASP A 112 -24.23 -6.88 -15.72
N PRO A 113 -22.95 -6.78 -16.13
CA PRO A 113 -22.32 -5.50 -16.43
C PRO A 113 -22.95 -4.79 -17.63
N PHE A 114 -23.78 -5.47 -18.43
CA PHE A 114 -24.46 -4.94 -19.60
C PHE A 114 -25.96 -4.65 -19.37
N ASP A 115 -26.55 -5.08 -18.25
CA ASP A 115 -27.94 -4.75 -17.88
C ASP A 115 -27.98 -3.95 -16.57
N PRO A 116 -28.20 -2.63 -16.60
CA PRO A 116 -28.15 -1.78 -15.41
C PRO A 116 -29.23 -2.08 -14.36
N ARG A 117 -30.23 -2.92 -14.69
CA ARG A 117 -31.27 -3.39 -13.76
C ARG A 117 -30.79 -4.57 -12.91
N ARG A 118 -29.71 -5.23 -13.33
CA ARG A 118 -29.15 -6.44 -12.72
C ARG A 118 -27.87 -6.06 -11.98
N ARG A 119 -27.99 -5.75 -10.69
CA ARG A 119 -26.87 -5.29 -9.86
C ARG A 119 -26.65 -6.17 -8.65
N ALA A 120 -25.39 -6.32 -8.27
CA ALA A 120 -24.99 -6.89 -7.00
C ALA A 120 -24.99 -5.83 -5.89
N PRO A 121 -25.12 -6.24 -4.61
CA PRO A 121 -25.11 -5.32 -3.48
C PRO A 121 -23.74 -4.66 -3.21
N ARG A 122 -22.64 -5.23 -3.73
CA ARG A 122 -21.28 -4.69 -3.59
C ARG A 122 -20.43 -5.03 -4.80
N ASN A 123 -19.38 -4.24 -5.01
CA ASN A 123 -18.35 -4.48 -6.03
C ASN A 123 -18.86 -4.65 -7.47
N ASP A 124 -20.06 -4.16 -7.77
CA ASP A 124 -20.76 -4.36 -9.05
C ASP A 124 -19.94 -3.87 -10.27
N HIS A 125 -19.05 -2.91 -10.08
CA HIS A 125 -18.18 -2.39 -11.14
C HIS A 125 -16.84 -3.13 -11.30
N TRP A 126 -16.64 -4.22 -10.57
CA TRP A 126 -15.35 -4.93 -10.47
C TRP A 126 -15.33 -6.30 -11.14
N HIS A 127 -16.15 -6.52 -12.17
CA HIS A 127 -16.18 -7.77 -12.94
C HIS A 127 -14.82 -8.20 -13.52
N HIS A 128 -13.90 -7.26 -13.78
CA HIS A 128 -12.56 -7.59 -14.29
C HIS A 128 -11.65 -8.24 -13.22
N MET A 129 -12.02 -8.16 -11.94
CA MET A 129 -11.12 -8.49 -10.85
C MET A 129 -11.00 -10.00 -10.62
N TYR A 130 -9.76 -10.47 -10.54
CA TYR A 130 -9.44 -11.87 -10.35
C TYR A 130 -8.22 -12.04 -9.46
N ASN A 131 -8.44 -12.58 -8.26
CA ASN A 131 -7.39 -12.83 -7.28
C ASN A 131 -7.06 -14.33 -7.26
N ALA A 132 -5.79 -14.70 -7.42
CA ALA A 132 -5.33 -16.08 -7.31
C ALA A 132 -3.83 -16.12 -6.97
N ASP A 133 -3.46 -15.38 -5.93
CA ASP A 133 -2.06 -15.13 -5.57
C ASP A 133 -1.85 -15.33 -4.06
N ILE A 134 -0.60 -15.43 -3.63
CA ILE A 134 -0.23 -15.40 -2.21
C ILE A 134 -0.14 -13.93 -1.79
N VAL A 135 -0.98 -13.54 -0.85
CA VAL A 135 -1.10 -12.16 -0.36
C VAL A 135 -0.74 -12.09 1.12
N SER A 136 -0.04 -11.04 1.52
CA SER A 136 0.22 -10.74 2.95
C SER A 136 -1.04 -10.16 3.59
N MET A 137 -1.64 -10.88 4.54
CA MET A 137 -2.83 -10.39 5.25
C MET A 137 -2.45 -9.56 6.49
N PRO A 138 -3.26 -8.56 6.87
CA PRO A 138 -3.10 -7.87 8.15
C PRO A 138 -3.17 -8.83 9.33
N ASP A 139 -4.12 -9.76 9.30
CA ASP A 139 -4.19 -10.90 10.22
C ASP A 139 -4.86 -12.10 9.54
N LYS A 140 -4.30 -13.30 9.69
CA LYS A 140 -4.83 -14.49 9.00
C LYS A 140 -6.15 -15.04 9.55
N TRP A 141 -6.59 -14.61 10.73
CA TRP A 141 -7.80 -15.06 11.41
C TRP A 141 -8.86 -13.96 11.45
N GLU A 142 -8.55 -12.81 12.04
CA GLU A 142 -9.47 -11.68 12.22
C GLU A 142 -9.70 -10.92 10.90
N TYR A 143 -8.65 -10.76 10.09
CA TYR A 143 -8.68 -10.03 8.82
C TYR A 143 -8.16 -10.86 7.65
N PRO A 144 -8.79 -12.01 7.31
CA PRO A 144 -8.33 -12.96 6.29
C PRO A 144 -8.62 -12.46 4.85
N TRP A 145 -8.40 -11.17 4.63
CA TRP A 145 -8.63 -10.41 3.42
C TRP A 145 -7.60 -9.28 3.39
N TYR A 146 -7.22 -8.82 2.20
CA TYR A 146 -6.22 -7.76 2.06
C TYR A 146 -6.89 -6.39 2.06
N ALA A 147 -6.20 -5.41 2.63
CA ALA A 147 -6.38 -4.00 2.31
C ALA A 147 -5.14 -3.49 1.59
N ALA A 148 -5.34 -2.75 0.50
CA ALA A 148 -4.22 -2.35 -0.35
C ALA A 148 -3.26 -1.40 0.39
N TRP A 149 -3.76 -0.50 1.24
CA TRP A 149 -2.88 0.40 2.00
C TRP A 149 -2.05 -0.36 3.06
N ASP A 150 -2.62 -1.36 3.76
CA ASP A 150 -1.87 -2.24 4.68
C ASP A 150 -0.69 -2.92 3.95
N LEU A 151 -0.92 -3.45 2.74
CA LEU A 151 0.13 -4.07 1.93
C LEU A 151 1.33 -3.15 1.71
N ALA A 152 1.09 -1.86 1.44
CA ALA A 152 2.15 -0.88 1.26
C ALA A 152 3.01 -0.72 2.53
N PHE A 153 2.42 -0.78 3.72
CA PHE A 153 3.17 -0.79 4.99
C PHE A 153 3.86 -2.13 5.24
N HIS A 154 3.21 -3.26 4.94
CA HIS A 154 3.78 -4.60 5.09
C HIS A 154 5.09 -4.74 4.32
N VAL A 155 5.18 -4.15 3.12
CA VAL A 155 6.36 -4.21 2.24
C VAL A 155 7.63 -3.75 2.96
N LEU A 156 7.57 -2.75 3.83
CA LEU A 156 8.75 -2.28 4.58
C LEU A 156 9.32 -3.38 5.47
N ALA A 157 8.46 -4.12 6.17
CA ALA A 157 8.90 -5.24 7.00
C ALA A 157 9.28 -6.46 6.15
N LEU A 158 8.47 -6.79 5.13
CA LEU A 158 8.70 -7.94 4.26
C LEU A 158 10.03 -7.84 3.53
N THR A 159 10.38 -6.66 3.01
CA THR A 159 11.65 -6.45 2.29
C THR A 159 12.88 -6.60 3.19
N LEU A 160 12.75 -6.66 4.52
CA LEU A 160 13.86 -7.03 5.42
C LEU A 160 14.25 -8.51 5.30
N VAL A 161 13.30 -9.38 4.96
CA VAL A 161 13.48 -10.85 4.95
C VAL A 161 13.27 -11.49 3.59
N ASP A 162 12.47 -10.87 2.72
CA ASP A 162 12.03 -11.39 1.43
C ASP A 162 11.66 -10.22 0.51
N GLU A 163 12.67 -9.65 -0.14
CA GLU A 163 12.52 -8.47 -1.02
C GLU A 163 11.61 -8.74 -2.21
N ASP A 164 11.75 -9.91 -2.84
CA ASP A 164 10.94 -10.31 -3.99
C ASP A 164 9.47 -10.40 -3.62
N PHE A 165 9.15 -11.04 -2.50
CA PHE A 165 7.76 -11.10 -2.02
C PHE A 165 7.21 -9.72 -1.69
N GLY A 166 8.01 -8.86 -1.05
CA GLY A 166 7.64 -7.48 -0.76
C GLY A 166 7.27 -6.70 -2.03
N LYS A 167 8.16 -6.68 -3.04
CA LYS A 167 7.89 -6.04 -4.34
C LYS A 167 6.67 -6.66 -5.03
N GLN A 168 6.51 -7.98 -4.96
CA GLN A 168 5.34 -8.67 -5.50
C GLN A 168 4.03 -8.15 -4.89
N GLN A 169 3.99 -7.84 -3.58
CA GLN A 169 2.75 -7.33 -2.95
C GLN A 169 2.30 -5.98 -3.55
N LEU A 170 3.24 -5.08 -3.84
CA LEU A 170 2.93 -3.82 -4.53
C LEU A 170 2.50 -4.07 -5.98
N ASP A 171 3.20 -4.96 -6.68
CA ASP A 171 2.88 -5.32 -8.06
C ASP A 171 1.47 -5.89 -8.17
N LEU A 172 1.02 -6.71 -7.22
CA LEU A 172 -0.31 -7.32 -7.25
C LEU A 172 -1.39 -6.25 -7.42
N MET A 173 -1.36 -5.19 -6.61
CA MET A 173 -2.37 -4.13 -6.67
C MET A 173 -2.31 -3.29 -7.95
N LEU A 174 -1.17 -3.29 -8.66
CA LEU A 174 -0.95 -2.56 -9.91
C LEU A 174 -1.18 -3.40 -11.18
N ARG A 175 -1.37 -4.72 -11.04
CA ARG A 175 -1.65 -5.64 -12.15
C ARG A 175 -3.05 -5.41 -12.70
N GLU A 176 -3.22 -5.68 -14.00
CA GLU A 176 -4.47 -5.56 -14.74
C GLU A 176 -5.64 -6.38 -14.19
N ARG A 177 -5.36 -7.43 -13.42
CA ARG A 177 -6.39 -8.25 -12.76
C ARG A 177 -6.86 -7.70 -11.41
N TYR A 178 -6.23 -6.65 -10.90
CA TYR A 178 -6.52 -6.03 -9.61
C TYR A 178 -6.82 -4.53 -9.75
N LEU A 179 -5.97 -3.80 -10.49
CA LEU A 179 -6.13 -2.37 -10.77
C LEU A 179 -7.35 -2.16 -11.68
N HIS A 180 -8.29 -1.34 -11.22
CA HIS A 180 -9.45 -0.98 -12.02
C HIS A 180 -9.04 -0.27 -13.31
N PRO A 181 -9.69 -0.51 -14.46
CA PRO A 181 -9.36 0.16 -15.74
C PRO A 181 -9.38 1.69 -15.71
N SER A 182 -10.06 2.29 -14.73
CA SER A 182 -10.06 3.75 -14.49
C SER A 182 -8.81 4.26 -13.77
N GLY A 183 -7.93 3.38 -13.27
CA GLY A 183 -6.79 3.70 -12.43
C GLY A 183 -7.02 3.51 -10.93
N GLN A 184 -8.22 3.15 -10.47
CA GLN A 184 -8.49 2.93 -9.04
C GLN A 184 -7.79 1.67 -8.51
N LEU A 185 -7.07 1.78 -7.40
CA LEU A 185 -6.61 0.62 -6.63
C LEU A 185 -7.77 0.05 -5.81
N PRO A 186 -7.90 -1.29 -5.73
CA PRO A 186 -8.94 -1.90 -4.91
C PRO A 186 -8.66 -1.61 -3.43
N ALA A 187 -9.66 -1.16 -2.67
CA ALA A 187 -9.47 -0.91 -1.24
C ALA A 187 -9.37 -2.22 -0.44
N TYR A 188 -10.50 -2.92 -0.25
CA TYR A 188 -10.59 -4.17 0.50
C TYR A 188 -11.79 -5.02 0.06
N GLU A 189 -11.84 -6.30 0.45
CA GLU A 189 -12.73 -7.32 -0.14
C GLU A 189 -14.19 -6.88 -0.31
N TRP A 190 -14.81 -6.28 0.72
CA TRP A 190 -16.24 -5.94 0.68
C TRP A 190 -16.58 -4.63 -0.02
N ASN A 191 -15.58 -3.77 -0.31
CA ASN A 191 -15.78 -2.54 -1.06
C ASN A 191 -14.51 -2.15 -1.79
N PHE A 192 -14.24 -2.78 -2.94
CA PHE A 192 -13.07 -2.44 -3.76
C PHE A 192 -13.11 -0.99 -4.24
N GLY A 193 -14.31 -0.42 -4.39
CA GLY A 193 -14.54 0.95 -4.81
C GLY A 193 -14.32 2.00 -3.71
N ASP A 194 -14.03 1.60 -2.48
CA ASP A 194 -13.66 2.56 -1.44
C ASP A 194 -12.31 3.23 -1.75
N VAL A 195 -12.02 4.27 -1.01
CA VAL A 195 -10.76 5.00 -1.07
C VAL A 195 -9.90 4.54 0.08
N ASN A 196 -8.60 4.39 -0.15
CA ASN A 196 -7.61 4.18 0.90
C ASN A 196 -6.49 5.22 0.73
N PRO A 197 -5.67 5.49 1.77
CA PRO A 197 -4.50 6.34 1.63
C PRO A 197 -3.62 5.90 0.45
N PRO A 198 -3.24 6.80 -0.48
CA PRO A 198 -2.42 6.50 -1.65
C PRO A 198 -0.93 6.29 -1.32
N VAL A 199 -0.65 5.43 -0.35
CA VAL A 199 0.71 5.15 0.16
C VAL A 199 1.51 4.18 -0.72
N HIS A 200 0.94 3.66 -1.81
CA HIS A 200 1.64 2.73 -2.69
C HIS A 200 2.87 3.36 -3.34
N ALA A 201 2.79 4.60 -3.80
CA ALA A 201 3.94 5.29 -4.40
C ALA A 201 5.09 5.48 -3.41
N TRP A 202 4.76 5.77 -2.14
CA TRP A 202 5.73 5.85 -1.06
C TRP A 202 6.43 4.51 -0.82
N ALA A 203 5.66 3.42 -0.69
CA ALA A 203 6.22 2.09 -0.50
C ALA A 203 7.09 1.66 -1.70
N THR A 204 6.68 1.98 -2.92
CA THR A 204 7.45 1.71 -4.15
C THR A 204 8.82 2.39 -4.11
N ILE A 205 8.88 3.71 -3.90
CA ILE A 205 10.15 4.43 -3.91
C ILE A 205 11.02 4.08 -2.70
N PHE A 206 10.41 3.79 -1.55
CA PHE A 206 11.12 3.32 -0.36
C PHE A 206 11.79 1.97 -0.61
N ALA A 207 11.07 1.00 -1.16
CA ALA A 207 11.61 -0.32 -1.49
C ALA A 207 12.76 -0.22 -2.51
N TYR A 208 12.59 0.61 -3.55
CA TYR A 208 13.66 0.87 -4.52
C TYR A 208 14.92 1.47 -3.87
N ARG A 209 14.76 2.46 -2.99
CA ARG A 209 15.89 3.06 -2.24
C ARG A 209 16.58 2.05 -1.33
N LEU A 210 15.80 1.19 -0.68
CA LEU A 210 16.35 0.16 0.20
C LEU A 210 17.20 -0.84 -0.58
N GLU A 211 16.73 -1.25 -1.76
CA GLU A 211 17.51 -2.08 -2.70
C GLU A 211 18.79 -1.36 -3.15
N GLN A 212 18.68 -0.08 -3.56
CA GLN A 212 19.84 0.75 -3.91
C GLN A 212 20.87 0.83 -2.78
N TYR A 213 20.40 1.02 -1.55
CA TYR A 213 21.26 1.09 -0.38
C TYR A 213 21.99 -0.24 -0.12
N ARG A 214 21.31 -1.38 -0.29
CA ARG A 214 21.87 -2.71 -0.03
C ARG A 214 22.83 -3.19 -1.10
N TYR A 215 22.52 -2.96 -2.38
CA TYR A 215 23.28 -3.55 -3.49
C TYR A 215 24.03 -2.51 -4.33
N GLY A 216 23.91 -1.22 -4.02
CA GLY A 216 24.48 -0.12 -4.81
C GLY A 216 23.76 0.15 -6.12
N ARG A 217 22.67 -0.58 -6.42
CA ARG A 217 21.84 -0.46 -7.62
C ARG A 217 20.39 -0.80 -7.27
N GLY A 218 19.44 -0.23 -8.00
CA GLY A 218 18.02 -0.54 -7.85
C GLY A 218 17.40 -1.02 -9.15
N ASP A 219 16.30 -1.76 -9.08
CA ASP A 219 15.56 -2.25 -10.25
C ASP A 219 14.78 -1.11 -10.93
N LEU A 220 15.41 -0.49 -11.92
CA LEU A 220 14.80 0.59 -12.71
C LEU A 220 13.62 0.12 -13.55
N VAL A 221 13.62 -1.13 -14.03
CA VAL A 221 12.52 -1.66 -14.86
C VAL A 221 11.28 -1.85 -14.00
N TRP A 222 11.44 -2.39 -12.79
CA TRP A 222 10.36 -2.49 -11.82
C TRP A 222 9.83 -1.11 -11.41
N LEU A 223 10.74 -0.15 -11.18
CA LEU A 223 10.37 1.21 -10.82
C LEU A 223 9.58 1.91 -11.94
N GLU A 224 10.05 1.81 -13.18
CA GLU A 224 9.40 2.38 -14.37
C GLU A 224 8.00 1.78 -14.61
N ARG A 225 7.87 0.45 -14.50
CA ARG A 225 6.57 -0.22 -14.61
C ARG A 225 5.60 0.26 -13.52
N SER A 226 6.09 0.36 -12.28
CA SER A 226 5.29 0.83 -11.15
C SER A 226 4.86 2.28 -11.34
N PHE A 227 5.77 3.15 -11.81
CA PHE A 227 5.50 4.56 -12.10
C PHE A 227 4.32 4.73 -13.06
N HIS A 228 4.29 3.99 -14.17
CA HIS A 228 3.19 4.10 -15.14
C HIS A 228 1.84 3.69 -14.55
N LYS A 229 1.79 2.64 -13.73
CA LYS A 229 0.55 2.19 -13.08
C LYS A 229 0.11 3.17 -11.99
N LEU A 230 1.06 3.70 -11.23
CA LEU A 230 0.81 4.73 -10.22
C LEU A 230 0.37 6.05 -10.87
N LEU A 231 0.83 6.39 -12.08
CA LEU A 231 0.37 7.55 -12.83
C LEU A 231 -1.12 7.43 -13.20
N LEU A 232 -1.59 6.23 -13.56
CA LEU A 232 -3.03 5.97 -13.75
C LEU A 232 -3.80 6.20 -12.45
N ASN A 233 -3.27 5.70 -11.33
CA ASN A 233 -3.89 5.91 -10.03
C ASN A 233 -3.92 7.38 -9.60
N PHE A 234 -2.82 8.10 -9.79
CA PHE A 234 -2.75 9.54 -9.55
C PHE A 234 -3.79 10.29 -10.39
N THR A 235 -3.93 9.93 -11.66
CA THR A 235 -4.91 10.54 -12.56
C THR A 235 -6.35 10.23 -12.13
N TRP A 236 -6.62 9.03 -11.62
CA TRP A 236 -7.91 8.70 -11.02
C TRP A 236 -8.22 9.60 -9.82
N TRP A 237 -7.25 9.81 -8.92
CA TRP A 237 -7.40 10.69 -7.76
C TRP A 237 -7.76 12.12 -8.16
N VAL A 238 -6.98 12.71 -9.08
CA VAL A 238 -7.23 14.08 -9.59
C VAL A 238 -8.62 14.21 -10.22
N ASN A 239 -9.13 13.17 -10.89
CA ASN A 239 -10.43 13.28 -11.58
C ASN A 239 -11.64 12.89 -10.72
N ARG A 240 -11.45 12.08 -9.67
CA ARG A 240 -12.58 11.50 -8.91
C ARG A 240 -12.65 11.95 -7.46
N LYS A 241 -11.58 12.54 -6.94
CA LYS A 241 -11.46 12.94 -5.53
C LYS A 241 -11.14 14.41 -5.34
N ASP A 242 -10.98 15.18 -6.42
CA ASP A 242 -10.99 16.64 -6.41
C ASP A 242 -12.32 17.12 -7.02
N ARG A 243 -13.31 17.39 -6.17
CA ARG A 243 -14.69 17.66 -6.57
C ARG A 243 -14.84 18.93 -7.41
N GLU A 244 -14.05 19.95 -7.07
CA GLU A 244 -14.16 21.30 -7.67
C GLU A 244 -13.00 21.62 -8.61
N GLY A 245 -12.04 20.71 -8.79
CA GLY A 245 -10.84 20.95 -9.60
C GLY A 245 -9.91 21.99 -8.98
N ASN A 246 -10.01 22.20 -7.67
CA ASN A 246 -9.27 23.22 -6.92
C ASN A 246 -8.06 22.65 -6.16
N ASN A 247 -7.72 21.38 -6.41
CA ASN A 247 -6.65 20.62 -5.76
C ASN A 247 -6.87 20.44 -4.25
N VAL A 248 -8.13 20.24 -3.85
CA VAL A 248 -8.53 19.82 -2.50
C VAL A 248 -9.20 18.45 -2.60
N PHE A 249 -8.67 17.47 -1.87
CA PHE A 249 -9.03 16.07 -2.06
C PHE A 249 -9.87 15.52 -0.92
N GLU A 250 -10.89 14.72 -1.26
CA GLU A 250 -11.88 14.24 -0.30
C GLU A 250 -12.40 12.81 -0.58
N GLY A 251 -12.93 12.19 0.48
CA GLY A 251 -13.84 11.06 0.45
C GLY A 251 -13.21 9.69 0.71
N GLY A 252 -14.01 8.82 1.34
CA GLY A 252 -13.72 7.40 1.60
C GLY A 252 -12.84 7.14 2.82
N PHE A 253 -12.40 5.90 2.97
CA PHE A 253 -11.64 5.41 4.15
C PHE A 253 -10.16 5.81 4.09
N LEU A 254 -9.77 6.94 4.68
CA LEU A 254 -8.37 7.40 4.70
C LEU A 254 -7.58 6.86 5.90
N GLY A 255 -8.03 5.75 6.49
CA GLY A 255 -7.35 5.02 7.56
C GLY A 255 -7.45 5.68 8.94
N LEU A 256 -8.17 6.80 9.04
CA LEU A 256 -8.34 7.61 10.25
C LEU A 256 -9.80 7.98 10.51
N ASP A 257 -10.73 7.20 9.96
CA ASP A 257 -12.13 7.61 9.79
C ASP A 257 -12.92 7.65 11.11
N ASN A 258 -12.45 6.95 12.15
CA ASN A 258 -13.02 7.02 13.50
C ASN A 258 -12.56 8.26 14.32
N ILE A 259 -11.77 9.14 13.71
CA ILE A 259 -11.21 10.34 14.37
C ILE A 259 -12.02 11.60 13.99
N GLY A 260 -12.91 11.50 13.01
CA GLY A 260 -13.79 12.59 12.56
C GLY A 260 -15.12 12.67 13.31
N VAL A 261 -15.76 13.85 13.26
CA VAL A 261 -17.10 14.10 13.84
C VAL A 261 -18.22 13.53 12.96
N PHE A 262 -17.95 13.34 11.66
CA PHE A 262 -18.89 12.85 10.67
C PHE A 262 -18.37 11.59 9.98
N ASP A 263 -19.29 10.70 9.58
CA ASP A 263 -18.98 9.63 8.64
C ASP A 263 -18.57 10.25 7.30
N ARG A 264 -17.30 10.05 6.94
CA ARG A 264 -16.63 10.62 5.77
C ARG A 264 -17.02 9.93 4.46
N SER A 265 -17.72 8.81 4.55
CA SER A 265 -18.23 8.04 3.41
C SER A 265 -19.73 8.27 3.17
N ALA A 266 -20.39 9.06 4.02
CA ALA A 266 -21.81 9.37 3.92
C ALA A 266 -22.05 10.85 3.61
N PRO A 267 -23.16 11.21 2.92
CA PRO A 267 -23.59 12.59 2.79
C PRO A 267 -23.84 13.22 4.16
N LEU A 268 -23.47 14.50 4.31
CA LEU A 268 -23.73 15.23 5.55
C LEU A 268 -25.23 15.42 5.77
N PRO A 269 -25.75 15.22 7.01
CA PRO A 269 -27.19 15.32 7.29
C PRO A 269 -27.82 16.68 6.93
N THR A 270 -27.02 17.76 6.96
CA THR A 270 -27.45 19.14 6.69
C THR A 270 -27.27 19.56 5.24
N GLY A 271 -26.79 18.67 4.36
CA GLY A 271 -26.24 19.04 3.06
C GLY A 271 -24.86 19.69 3.19
N GLY A 272 -24.17 19.84 2.05
CA GLY A 272 -22.78 20.32 2.00
C GLY A 272 -21.77 19.19 1.79
N TYR A 273 -20.49 19.47 1.99
CA TYR A 273 -19.39 18.51 1.85
C TYR A 273 -18.22 18.88 2.76
N LEU A 274 -17.29 17.94 2.94
CA LEU A 274 -16.12 18.09 3.81
C LEU A 274 -14.85 18.13 2.97
N GLU A 275 -14.13 19.25 3.01
CA GLU A 275 -12.77 19.32 2.52
C GLU A 275 -11.83 18.70 3.55
N GLN A 276 -11.16 17.62 3.15
CA GLN A 276 -10.40 16.77 4.06
C GLN A 276 -8.91 17.10 4.02
N THR A 277 -8.35 17.36 5.19
CA THR A 277 -6.94 17.71 5.37
C THR A 277 -6.03 16.53 5.05
N ASP A 278 -6.42 15.33 5.49
CA ASP A 278 -5.65 14.09 5.27
C ASP A 278 -5.63 13.69 3.80
N GLY A 279 -6.78 13.67 3.11
CA GLY A 279 -6.84 13.35 1.67
C GLY A 279 -5.93 14.27 0.85
N THR A 280 -5.96 15.56 1.17
CA THR A 280 -5.13 16.57 0.52
C THR A 280 -3.64 16.40 0.87
N ALA A 281 -3.30 16.13 2.13
CA ALA A 281 -1.93 15.84 2.56
C ALA A 281 -1.36 14.57 1.92
N TRP A 282 -2.18 13.51 1.82
CA TRP A 282 -1.79 12.27 1.15
C TRP A 282 -1.50 12.48 -0.33
N MET A 283 -2.28 13.32 -1.01
CA MET A 283 -2.02 13.66 -2.40
C MET A 283 -0.77 14.53 -2.58
N ALA A 284 -0.48 15.44 -1.64
CA ALA A 284 0.79 16.15 -1.61
C ALA A 284 1.98 15.17 -1.48
N LEU A 285 1.87 14.19 -0.57
CA LEU A 285 2.88 13.13 -0.43
C LEU A 285 2.96 12.25 -1.68
N PHE A 286 1.84 11.92 -2.32
CA PHE A 286 1.83 11.16 -3.58
C PHE A 286 2.59 11.93 -4.67
N CYS A 287 2.35 13.24 -4.84
CA CYS A 287 3.13 14.08 -5.75
C CYS A 287 4.63 14.02 -5.45
N GLN A 288 5.04 14.14 -4.18
CA GLN A 288 6.45 14.09 -3.79
C GLN A 288 7.11 12.75 -4.13
N ASN A 289 6.43 11.63 -3.85
CA ASN A 289 6.96 10.31 -4.19
C ASN A 289 7.03 10.10 -5.70
N MET A 290 6.01 10.51 -6.45
CA MET A 290 6.01 10.40 -7.90
C MET A 290 7.06 11.31 -8.56
N LEU A 291 7.28 12.51 -8.03
CA LEU A 291 8.39 13.37 -8.41
C LEU A 291 9.72 12.65 -8.21
N GLU A 292 9.88 11.99 -7.06
CA GLU A 292 11.12 11.28 -6.76
C GLU A 292 11.38 10.13 -7.72
N ILE A 293 10.36 9.32 -7.98
CA ILE A 293 10.43 8.25 -8.96
C ILE A 293 10.77 8.83 -10.35
N ALA A 294 10.09 9.91 -10.77
CA ALA A 294 10.34 10.56 -12.05
C ALA A 294 11.79 11.07 -12.16
N VAL A 295 12.36 11.64 -11.09
CA VAL A 295 13.77 12.06 -11.05
C VAL A 295 14.71 10.87 -11.22
N GLN A 296 14.48 9.76 -10.50
CA GLN A 296 15.30 8.54 -10.64
C GLN A 296 15.28 8.00 -12.06
N LEU A 297 14.10 8.01 -12.70
CA LEU A 297 13.94 7.58 -14.09
C LEU A 297 14.58 8.57 -15.07
N ALA A 298 14.46 9.89 -14.82
CA ALA A 298 15.00 10.96 -15.66
C ALA A 298 16.53 10.95 -15.76
N LEU A 299 17.23 10.41 -14.74
CA LEU A 299 18.68 10.22 -14.78
C LEU A 299 19.13 9.26 -15.90
N ASN A 300 18.26 8.34 -16.31
CA ASN A 300 18.55 7.31 -17.31
C ASN A 300 17.75 7.51 -18.60
N ASN A 301 16.56 8.13 -18.52
CA ASN A 301 15.68 8.38 -19.65
C ASN A 301 15.09 9.80 -19.59
N PRO A 302 15.52 10.73 -20.46
CA PRO A 302 15.09 12.13 -20.41
C PRO A 302 13.59 12.33 -20.67
N ALA A 303 12.85 11.32 -21.15
CA ALA A 303 11.40 11.39 -21.31
C ALA A 303 10.65 11.67 -19.99
N TYR A 304 11.27 11.41 -18.83
CA TYR A 304 10.67 11.65 -17.52
C TYR A 304 10.88 13.08 -16.97
N VAL A 305 11.62 13.95 -17.66
CA VAL A 305 11.84 15.34 -17.21
C VAL A 305 10.52 16.10 -17.11
N ASP A 306 9.65 15.99 -18.13
CA ASP A 306 8.33 16.64 -18.12
C ASP A 306 7.44 16.13 -16.98
N MET A 307 7.59 14.86 -16.59
CA MET A 307 6.87 14.31 -15.43
C MET A 307 7.34 14.93 -14.12
N CYS A 308 8.63 15.28 -13.99
CA CYS A 308 9.12 15.99 -12.82
C CYS A 308 8.45 17.37 -12.71
N VAL A 309 8.36 18.12 -13.81
CA VAL A 309 7.69 19.42 -13.84
C VAL A 309 6.22 19.29 -13.46
N LYS A 310 5.52 18.27 -14.00
CA LYS A 310 4.14 17.95 -13.63
C LYS A 310 3.97 17.79 -12.12
N PHE A 311 4.77 16.93 -11.48
CA PHE A 311 4.58 16.61 -10.06
C PHE A 311 5.01 17.76 -9.12
N VAL A 312 6.05 18.52 -9.48
CA VAL A 312 6.39 19.77 -8.75
C VAL A 312 5.23 20.75 -8.82
N SER A 313 4.67 20.97 -10.01
CA SER A 313 3.57 21.93 -10.21
C SER A 313 2.31 21.53 -9.43
N HIS A 314 1.92 20.25 -9.52
CA HIS A 314 0.78 19.74 -8.74
C HIS A 314 1.01 19.83 -7.23
N PHE A 315 2.21 19.50 -6.73
CA PHE A 315 2.52 19.65 -5.31
C PHE A 315 2.33 21.09 -4.83
N LEU A 316 2.79 22.07 -5.61
CA LEU A 316 2.67 23.49 -5.28
C LEU A 316 1.21 23.97 -5.32
N TRP A 317 0.40 23.50 -6.26
CA TRP A 317 -1.03 23.80 -6.30
C TRP A 317 -1.76 23.26 -5.07
N ILE A 318 -1.45 22.03 -4.65
CA ILE A 318 -1.99 21.42 -3.43
C ILE A 318 -1.54 22.20 -2.18
N ALA A 319 -0.24 22.49 -2.06
CA ALA A 319 0.27 23.25 -0.92
C ALA A 319 -0.38 24.64 -0.82
N SER A 320 -0.58 25.30 -1.97
CA SER A 320 -1.27 26.59 -2.04
C SER A 320 -2.74 26.49 -1.64
N SER A 321 -3.48 25.46 -2.09
CA SER A 321 -4.89 25.27 -1.75
C SER A 321 -5.09 25.07 -0.23
N MET A 322 -4.21 24.30 0.41
CA MET A 322 -4.25 24.09 1.86
C MET A 322 -3.99 25.37 2.68
N LEU A 323 -3.15 26.27 2.13
CA LEU A 323 -2.68 27.48 2.80
C LEU A 323 -3.50 28.73 2.52
N ARG A 324 -4.58 28.69 1.72
CA ARG A 324 -5.39 29.89 1.41
C ARG A 324 -5.96 30.55 2.69
N THR A 325 -5.18 31.46 3.26
CA THR A 325 -5.38 32.12 4.55
C THR A 325 -6.17 33.41 4.44
N GLY A 326 -6.29 34.00 3.24
CA GLY A 326 -6.85 35.34 3.03
C GLY A 326 -8.38 35.47 2.98
N GLU A 327 -9.12 34.38 2.78
CA GLU A 327 -10.60 34.39 2.73
C GLU A 327 -11.24 33.65 3.92
N GLY A 328 -10.45 33.23 4.92
CA GLY A 328 -10.94 32.46 6.07
C GLY A 328 -11.36 31.02 5.74
N SER A 329 -11.01 30.53 4.54
CA SER A 329 -11.56 29.31 3.94
C SER A 329 -10.57 28.16 3.76
N GLY A 330 -9.27 28.35 4.05
CA GLY A 330 -8.24 27.30 3.95
C GLY A 330 -8.11 26.44 5.20
N MET A 331 -7.38 25.33 5.11
CA MET A 331 -7.27 24.34 6.20
C MET A 331 -6.35 24.80 7.34
N TRP A 332 -5.39 25.69 7.07
CA TRP A 332 -4.49 26.25 8.08
C TRP A 332 -5.20 27.28 8.96
N ASP A 333 -5.07 27.11 10.27
CA ASP A 333 -5.48 28.07 11.29
C ASP A 333 -4.23 28.73 11.90
N GLU A 334 -4.08 30.03 11.67
CA GLU A 334 -2.91 30.81 12.12
C GLU A 334 -2.84 30.97 13.65
N GLU A 335 -3.99 30.99 14.32
CA GLU A 335 -4.06 31.15 15.77
C GLU A 335 -3.61 29.87 16.47
N ASP A 336 -4.07 28.72 15.97
CA ASP A 336 -3.75 27.41 16.51
C ASP A 336 -2.42 26.84 15.99
N GLY A 337 -1.90 27.37 14.88
CA GLY A 337 -0.74 26.80 14.19
C GLY A 337 -1.00 25.36 13.73
N PHE A 338 -2.21 25.06 13.26
CA PHE A 338 -2.69 23.70 13.01
C PHE A 338 -3.58 23.60 11.77
N PHE A 339 -3.60 22.42 11.14
CA PHE A 339 -4.51 22.14 10.03
C PHE A 339 -5.80 21.47 10.49
N TYR A 340 -6.93 21.94 10.00
CA TYR A 340 -8.26 21.41 10.30
C TYR A 340 -9.05 21.13 9.02
N ASP A 341 -9.91 20.12 9.08
CA ASP A 341 -10.89 19.86 8.02
C ASP A 341 -11.85 21.05 7.89
N VAL A 342 -12.31 21.34 6.67
CA VAL A 342 -13.20 22.47 6.39
C VAL A 342 -14.57 21.96 5.96
N LEU A 343 -15.60 22.31 6.72
CA LEU A 343 -16.98 22.08 6.38
C LEU A 343 -17.48 23.15 5.42
N ARG A 344 -17.95 22.73 4.25
CA ARG A 344 -18.56 23.60 3.23
C ARG A 344 -20.07 23.44 3.25
N SER A 345 -20.76 24.50 3.65
CA SER A 345 -22.22 24.55 3.69
C SER A 345 -22.81 24.79 2.29
N PRO A 346 -24.05 24.37 2.02
CA PRO A 346 -24.71 24.61 0.73
C PRO A 346 -24.85 26.08 0.32
N ASP A 347 -24.83 26.99 1.30
CA ASP A 347 -24.90 28.45 1.12
C ASP A 347 -23.53 29.09 0.81
N GLY A 348 -22.46 28.28 0.68
CA GLY A 348 -21.11 28.73 0.39
C GLY A 348 -20.27 29.11 1.62
N ARG A 349 -20.84 29.01 2.83
CA ARG A 349 -20.07 29.23 4.06
C ARG A 349 -19.04 28.13 4.29
N ALA A 350 -17.89 28.53 4.83
CA ALA A 350 -16.81 27.63 5.19
C ALA A 350 -16.52 27.73 6.69
N GLU A 351 -16.39 26.59 7.36
CA GLU A 351 -16.08 26.54 8.79
C GLU A 351 -15.03 25.45 9.06
N ARG A 352 -13.97 25.79 9.78
CA ARG A 352 -12.97 24.81 10.21
C ARG A 352 -13.52 23.98 11.35
N LEU A 353 -13.45 22.66 11.22
CA LEU A 353 -13.77 21.74 12.31
C LEU A 353 -12.56 21.66 13.24
N LYS A 354 -12.57 22.45 14.32
CA LYS A 354 -11.47 22.56 15.30
C LYS A 354 -11.30 21.31 16.19
N VAL A 355 -10.98 20.18 15.56
CA VAL A 355 -10.64 18.91 16.21
C VAL A 355 -9.17 18.61 15.99
N ARG A 356 -8.35 18.69 17.05
CA ARG A 356 -6.92 18.38 16.97
C ARG A 356 -6.71 16.88 16.95
N SER A 357 -6.17 16.36 15.85
CA SER A 357 -5.95 14.93 15.67
C SER A 357 -4.75 14.63 14.77
N MET A 358 -4.43 13.35 14.57
CA MET A 358 -3.32 12.96 13.68
C MET A 358 -3.51 13.45 12.23
N VAL A 359 -4.75 13.69 11.80
CA VAL A 359 -5.10 14.23 10.48
C VAL A 359 -4.41 15.59 10.24
N GLY A 360 -4.52 16.52 11.20
CA GLY A 360 -3.91 17.86 11.08
C GLY A 360 -2.39 17.88 11.20
N LEU A 361 -1.78 16.77 11.62
CA LEU A 361 -0.33 16.60 11.66
C LEU A 361 0.26 16.07 10.34
N LEU A 362 -0.54 15.43 9.50
CA LEU A 362 -0.07 14.88 8.22
C LEU A 362 0.57 15.94 7.31
N PRO A 363 -0.01 17.15 7.14
CA PRO A 363 0.61 18.19 6.30
C PRO A 363 1.89 18.75 6.92
N LEU A 364 2.00 18.74 8.25
CA LEU A 364 3.18 19.20 8.99
C LEU A 364 4.33 18.18 8.97
N ARG A 365 4.06 16.95 8.56
CA ARG A 365 5.07 15.90 8.54
C ARG A 365 6.13 16.28 7.52
N ARG A 366 7.35 16.50 8.02
CA ARG A 366 8.50 16.88 7.20
C ARG A 366 8.90 15.70 6.30
N HIS A 367 8.34 15.64 5.10
CA HIS A 367 8.80 14.75 4.05
C HIS A 367 10.08 15.34 3.43
N VAL A 368 11.21 15.22 4.15
CA VAL A 368 12.51 15.65 3.61
C VAL A 368 12.93 14.65 2.54
N VAL A 369 12.60 14.95 1.29
CA VAL A 369 13.36 14.36 0.19
C VAL A 369 14.67 15.13 0.11
N ARG A 370 15.76 14.52 0.59
CA ARG A 370 17.11 15.09 0.46
C ARG A 370 17.62 14.75 -0.93
N TRP A 371 17.36 15.63 -1.88
CA TRP A 371 17.87 15.51 -3.24
C TRP A 371 19.38 15.75 -3.27
N ARG A 372 20.15 14.85 -3.90
CA ARG A 372 21.48 15.21 -4.38
C ARG A 372 21.29 16.04 -5.64
N ALA A 373 21.82 17.26 -5.65
CA ALA A 373 21.72 18.17 -6.77
C ALA A 373 22.65 17.72 -7.91
N ASP A 374 22.20 16.77 -8.71
CA ASP A 374 22.84 16.42 -9.97
C ASP A 374 22.19 17.19 -11.14
N GLY A 375 22.86 17.24 -12.29
CA GLY A 375 22.51 18.14 -13.41
C GLY A 375 21.06 18.01 -13.95
N ALA A 376 20.41 16.86 -13.77
CA ALA A 376 19.02 16.61 -14.14
C ALA A 376 18.02 17.39 -13.25
N LEU A 377 18.27 17.44 -11.94
CA LEU A 377 17.44 18.20 -10.99
C LEU A 377 17.52 19.70 -11.27
N SER A 378 18.71 20.18 -11.64
CA SER A 378 18.92 21.57 -12.04
C SER A 378 18.17 21.96 -13.32
N ARG A 379 18.00 21.01 -14.26
CA ARG A 379 17.19 21.21 -15.47
C ARG A 379 15.69 21.25 -15.13
N CYS A 380 15.22 20.30 -14.33
CA CYS A 380 13.84 20.28 -13.83
C CYS A 380 13.47 21.56 -13.09
N LEU A 381 14.33 22.05 -12.19
CA LEU A 381 14.08 23.27 -11.42
C LEU A 381 14.03 24.51 -12.32
N ARG A 382 14.89 24.61 -13.34
CA ARG A 382 14.86 25.72 -14.32
C ARG A 382 13.58 25.73 -15.15
N GLU A 383 13.11 24.56 -15.59
CA GLU A 383 11.86 24.45 -16.36
C GLU A 383 10.62 24.68 -15.46
N SER A 384 10.67 24.23 -14.21
CA SER A 384 9.60 24.45 -13.21
C SER A 384 9.49 25.91 -12.76
N GLN A 385 10.59 26.68 -12.78
CA GLN A 385 10.57 28.12 -12.46
C GLN A 385 9.71 28.94 -13.42
N ALA A 386 9.51 28.49 -14.67
CA ALA A 386 8.60 29.14 -15.61
C ALA A 386 7.12 28.93 -15.23
N VAL A 387 6.78 27.74 -14.69
CA VAL A 387 5.44 27.41 -14.21
C VAL A 387 5.12 28.09 -12.88
N LEU A 388 6.10 28.18 -11.98
CA LEU A 388 5.97 28.91 -10.72
C LEU A 388 5.61 30.40 -10.93
N ARG A 389 6.23 31.05 -11.93
CA ARG A 389 5.96 32.46 -12.27
C ARG A 389 4.55 32.70 -12.84
N SER A 390 3.93 31.70 -13.48
CA SER A 390 2.56 31.82 -13.97
C SER A 390 1.51 31.51 -12.89
N ALA A 391 1.84 30.66 -11.92
CA ALA A 391 0.95 30.31 -10.81
C ALA A 391 0.91 31.35 -9.69
N SER A 392 1.98 32.14 -9.52
CA SER A 392 2.13 33.08 -8.39
C SER A 392 1.58 34.49 -8.62
N GLY A 393 0.85 34.74 -9.72
CA GLY A 393 0.15 36.01 -9.96
C GLY A 393 0.93 37.25 -9.50
N ASP A 394 2.05 37.55 -10.15
CA ASP A 394 2.82 38.79 -10.00
C ASP A 394 2.97 39.36 -8.56
N HIS A 395 3.32 38.52 -7.60
CA HIS A 395 3.95 38.97 -6.36
C HIS A 395 5.36 38.37 -6.26
N GLY A 396 6.32 39.21 -6.66
CA GLY A 396 7.73 38.86 -6.83
C GLY A 396 8.35 38.24 -5.58
N PHE A 397 8.76 36.99 -5.70
CA PHE A 397 9.75 36.39 -4.83
C PHE A 397 11.12 36.62 -5.48
N ASP A 398 11.89 37.60 -4.98
CA ASP A 398 13.28 37.87 -5.35
C ASP A 398 14.20 36.96 -4.51
N PRO A 399 14.79 35.90 -5.08
CA PRO A 399 15.77 35.11 -4.35
C PRO A 399 17.12 35.82 -4.54
N ARG A 400 17.42 36.79 -3.66
CA ARG A 400 18.81 37.22 -3.53
C ARG A 400 19.63 36.09 -2.89
N PRO A 401 20.78 35.74 -3.46
CA PRO A 401 21.72 34.86 -2.80
C PRO A 401 22.63 35.72 -1.93
N ASP A 402 22.51 35.65 -0.61
CA ASP A 402 23.53 36.14 0.31
C ASP A 402 23.58 35.25 1.56
N GLY A 403 24.75 34.62 1.80
CA GLY A 403 25.14 34.01 3.08
C GLY A 403 25.27 32.50 3.09
#